data_AF-A0A060CDF9-F1
#
_entry.id   AF-A0A060CDF9-F1
#
_cell.length_a   1.000
_cell.length_b   1.000
_cell.length_c   1.000
_cell.angle_alpha   90.00
_cell.angle_beta   90.00
_cell.angle_gamma   90.00
#
_symmetry.space_group_name_H-M   'P 1'
#
loop_
_entity.id
_entity.type
_entity.pdbx_description
1 polymer ?
#
loop_
_entity_poly.entity_id
_entity_poly.type
_entity_poly.pdbx_seq_one_letter_code
_entity_poly.pdbx_strand_id
1 'polypeptide(L)'
;VASPVLTPEEVSGYYAGFSNDTLWPLFHDFSHEAIFEPSTWEVYQRVNQRFAQALEPLIHDGDVVWIQDYHLMLLPQMLRERFPKLPIGWFLHVPFPSPEIYRSLPWSREILDGVLGADLIGFHTVDYARNFLSSVKLLLDIACDDQGRVPLAGGRA
;
A
#
# COMPACT_ATOMS: atom_id res chain seq x y z
N VAL A 1 -14.92 -7.21 9.72
CA VAL A 1 -14.01 -6.04 9.79
C VAL A 1 -12.94 -6.36 10.81
N ALA A 2 -11.66 -6.37 10.43
CA ALA A 2 -10.56 -6.51 11.38
C ALA A 2 -10.15 -5.13 11.89
N SER A 3 -10.05 -4.98 13.21
CA SER A 3 -9.63 -3.75 13.86
C SER A 3 -8.75 -4.11 15.05
N PRO A 4 -7.44 -4.33 14.86
CA PRO A 4 -6.55 -4.61 15.97
C PRO A 4 -6.54 -3.42 16.94
N VAL A 5 -6.44 -3.71 18.24
CA VAL A 5 -6.17 -2.67 19.24
C VAL A 5 -4.73 -2.22 19.06
N LEU A 6 -4.54 -0.91 18.88
CA LEU A 6 -3.22 -0.27 18.75
C LEU A 6 -2.85 0.41 20.06
N THR A 7 -1.56 0.40 20.40
CA THR A 7 -1.03 1.16 21.54
C THR A 7 -1.01 2.66 21.21
N PRO A 8 -0.95 3.56 22.22
CA PRO A 8 -0.79 4.99 21.97
C PRO A 8 0.45 5.33 21.14
N GLU A 9 1.55 4.59 21.35
CA GLU A 9 2.79 4.72 20.58
C GLU A 9 2.58 4.30 19.11
N GLU A 10 1.90 3.19 18.87
CA GLU A 10 1.54 2.74 17.53
C GLU A 10 0.64 3.77 16.84
N VAL A 11 -0.40 4.28 17.51
CA VAL A 11 -1.26 5.34 16.95
C VAL A 11 -0.42 6.58 16.60
N SER A 12 0.49 7.02 17.47
CA SER A 12 1.34 8.18 17.20
C SER A 12 2.28 7.94 16.02
N GLY A 13 2.99 6.81 15.97
CA GLY A 13 4.00 6.56 14.94
C GLY A 13 3.41 6.16 13.59
N TYR A 14 2.32 5.41 13.57
CA TYR A 14 1.67 4.95 12.33
C TYR A 14 0.67 5.96 11.78
N TYR A 15 -0.25 6.46 12.60
CA TYR A 15 -1.34 7.31 12.12
C TYR A 15 -0.91 8.76 12.01
N ALA A 16 -0.45 9.37 13.11
CA ALA A 16 0.02 10.76 13.08
C ALA A 16 1.35 10.87 12.30
N GLY A 17 2.32 10.00 12.59
CA GLY A 17 3.63 9.96 11.93
C GLY A 17 3.55 9.51 10.48
N PHE A 18 3.83 8.24 10.20
CA PHE A 18 4.05 7.80 8.82
C PHE A 18 2.86 8.06 7.88
N SER A 19 1.63 7.82 8.33
CA SER A 19 0.46 8.03 7.48
C SER A 19 0.23 9.52 7.22
N ASN A 20 0.18 10.37 8.25
CA ASN A 20 -0.24 11.76 8.10
C ASN A 20 0.90 12.79 7.98
N ASP A 21 2.09 12.52 8.53
CA ASP A 21 3.27 13.39 8.35
C ASP A 21 4.12 12.99 7.13
N THR A 22 4.03 11.73 6.65
CA THR A 22 4.78 11.27 5.46
C THR A 22 3.89 11.07 4.23
N LEU A 23 2.96 10.11 4.26
CA LEU A 23 2.21 9.71 3.06
C LEU A 23 1.19 10.75 2.63
N TRP A 24 0.40 11.28 3.57
CA TRP A 24 -0.64 12.26 3.27
C TRP A 24 -0.10 13.50 2.55
N PRO A 25 0.87 14.27 3.07
CA PRO A 25 1.39 15.45 2.38
C PRO A 25 2.02 15.09 1.03
N LEU A 26 2.75 13.97 0.96
CA LEU A 26 3.36 13.52 -0.29
C LEU A 26 2.32 13.20 -1.37
N PHE A 27 1.20 12.55 -1.00
CA PHE A 27 0.14 12.17 -1.93
C PHE A 27 -0.73 13.35 -2.36
N HIS A 28 -0.64 14.48 -1.64
CA HIS A 28 -1.37 15.72 -1.94
C HIS A 28 -0.45 16.82 -2.51
N ASP A 29 0.69 16.46 -3.10
CA ASP A 29 1.68 17.36 -3.70
C ASP A 29 2.34 18.36 -2.72
N PHE A 30 2.19 18.17 -1.41
CA PHE A 30 2.86 18.93 -0.35
C PHE A 30 4.19 18.27 0.05
N SER A 31 5.00 17.87 -0.93
CA SER A 31 6.27 17.13 -0.70
C SER A 31 7.27 17.86 0.20
N HIS A 32 7.19 19.18 0.30
CA HIS A 32 8.00 20.02 1.18
C HIS A 32 7.58 19.94 2.66
N GLU A 33 6.38 19.44 2.95
CA GLU A 33 5.87 19.21 4.31
C GLU A 33 6.07 17.76 4.76
N ALA A 34 6.42 16.85 3.85
CA ALA A 34 6.59 15.42 4.16
C ALA A 34 7.83 15.18 5.04
N ILE A 35 7.62 14.52 6.18
CA ILE A 35 8.67 14.14 7.12
C ILE A 35 9.06 12.68 6.88
N PHE A 36 10.33 12.44 6.55
CA PHE A 36 10.86 11.09 6.34
C PHE A 36 11.63 10.61 7.58
N GLU A 37 10.90 10.02 8.52
CA GLU A 37 11.45 9.54 9.80
C GLU A 37 11.49 8.00 9.85
N PRO A 38 12.66 7.35 9.82
CA PRO A 38 12.78 5.88 9.81
C PRO A 38 12.06 5.18 10.96
N SER A 39 12.03 5.77 12.16
CA SER A 39 11.32 5.16 13.28
C SER A 39 9.80 5.07 13.06
N THR A 40 9.20 6.04 12.39
CA THR A 40 7.76 6.00 12.04
C THR A 40 7.47 4.97 10.95
N TRP A 41 8.39 4.75 10.01
CA TRP A 41 8.30 3.68 9.02
C TRP A 41 8.28 2.29 9.68
N GLU A 42 9.17 2.05 10.65
CA GLU A 42 9.18 0.79 11.40
C GLU A 42 7.85 0.55 12.13
N VAL A 43 7.26 1.60 12.71
CA VAL A 43 5.93 1.52 13.33
C VAL A 43 4.85 1.23 12.28
N TYR A 44 4.93 1.83 11.09
CA TYR A 44 4.00 1.59 10.00
C TYR A 44 4.00 0.15 9.51
N GLN A 45 5.19 -0.45 9.34
CA GLN A 45 5.35 -1.87 9.04
C GLN A 45 4.76 -2.74 10.14
N ARG A 46 5.06 -2.44 11.41
CA ARG A 46 4.57 -3.19 12.57
C ARG A 46 3.05 -3.17 12.65
N VAL A 47 2.41 -2.02 12.41
CA VAL A 47 0.95 -1.91 12.41
C VAL A 47 0.33 -2.67 11.23
N ASN A 48 0.87 -2.57 10.02
CA ASN A 48 0.41 -3.39 8.88
C ASN A 48 0.49 -4.90 9.21
N GLN A 49 1.57 -5.34 9.87
CA GLN A 49 1.72 -6.72 10.33
C GLN A 49 0.65 -7.11 11.38
N ARG A 50 0.27 -6.21 12.29
CA ARG A 50 -0.82 -6.46 13.25
C ARG A 50 -2.16 -6.62 12.55
N PHE A 51 -2.43 -5.82 11.52
CA PHE A 51 -3.64 -6.01 10.70
C PHE A 51 -3.63 -7.39 10.01
N ALA A 52 -2.49 -7.80 9.45
CA ALA A 52 -2.35 -9.13 8.87
C ALA A 52 -2.61 -10.23 9.91
N GLN A 53 -2.04 -10.13 11.11
CA GLN A 53 -2.24 -11.10 12.20
C GLN A 53 -3.69 -11.14 12.69
N ALA A 54 -4.34 -10.00 12.80
CA ALA A 54 -5.74 -9.91 13.23
C ALA A 54 -6.72 -10.48 12.18
N LEU A 55 -6.38 -10.40 10.90
CA LEU A 55 -7.16 -10.97 9.80
C LEU A 55 -6.99 -12.47 9.66
N GLU A 56 -5.80 -13.00 9.96
CA GLU A 56 -5.44 -14.40 9.73
C GLU A 56 -6.47 -15.43 10.27
N PRO A 57 -6.95 -15.35 11.53
CA PRO A 57 -7.94 -16.30 12.05
C PRO A 57 -9.36 -16.08 11.51
N LEU A 58 -9.60 -15.02 10.74
CA LEU A 58 -10.91 -14.68 10.17
C LEU A 58 -11.04 -15.12 8.70
N ILE A 59 -9.93 -15.46 8.04
CA ILE A 59 -9.89 -15.80 6.62
C ILE A 59 -10.20 -17.29 6.44
N HIS A 60 -11.17 -17.59 5.57
CA HIS A 60 -11.56 -18.93 5.15
C HIS A 60 -11.46 -19.07 3.64
N ASP A 61 -11.48 -20.32 3.16
CA ASP A 61 -11.50 -20.62 1.73
C ASP A 61 -12.72 -19.99 1.04
N GLY A 62 -12.48 -19.19 0.00
CA GLY A 62 -13.50 -18.49 -0.77
C GLY A 62 -13.82 -17.08 -0.28
N ASP A 63 -13.23 -16.62 0.84
CA ASP A 63 -13.36 -15.24 1.28
C ASP A 63 -12.68 -14.27 0.31
N VAL A 64 -13.16 -13.03 0.29
CA VAL A 64 -12.53 -11.91 -0.43
C VAL A 64 -12.14 -10.85 0.60
N VAL A 65 -10.89 -10.40 0.55
CA VAL A 65 -10.41 -9.31 1.42
C VAL A 65 -10.31 -8.02 0.62
N TRP A 66 -10.97 -6.98 1.09
CA TRP A 66 -10.91 -5.64 0.49
C TRP A 66 -10.28 -4.63 1.46
N ILE A 67 -9.04 -4.25 1.17
CA ILE A 67 -8.21 -3.35 1.96
C ILE A 67 -8.46 -1.91 1.51
N GLN A 68 -8.51 -0.99 2.47
CA GLN A 68 -8.83 0.41 2.21
C GLN A 68 -7.65 1.30 2.60
N ASP A 69 -7.28 2.15 1.65
CA ASP A 69 -6.53 3.39 1.82
C ASP A 69 -5.01 3.28 2.09
N TYR A 70 -4.36 4.45 2.08
CA TYR A 70 -2.90 4.62 2.19
C TYR A 70 -2.30 4.14 3.52
N HIS A 71 -3.13 3.88 4.52
CA HIS A 71 -2.68 3.38 5.82
C HIS A 71 -2.26 1.89 5.76
N LEU A 72 -2.78 1.12 4.80
CA LEU A 72 -2.62 -0.33 4.74
C LEU A 72 -1.95 -0.80 3.44
N MET A 73 -0.99 -0.04 2.94
CA MET A 73 -0.35 -0.33 1.64
C MET A 73 0.55 -1.57 1.65
N LEU A 74 1.01 -2.05 2.81
CA LEU A 74 1.86 -3.26 2.91
C LEU A 74 1.05 -4.53 3.15
N LEU A 75 -0.18 -4.37 3.64
CA LEU A 75 -1.05 -5.46 4.00
C LEU A 75 -1.36 -6.43 2.84
N PRO A 76 -1.56 -6.00 1.57
CA PRO A 76 -1.87 -6.94 0.49
C PRO A 76 -0.77 -7.99 0.29
N GLN A 77 0.49 -7.58 0.24
CA GLN A 77 1.63 -8.50 0.08
C GLN A 77 1.79 -9.41 1.32
N MET A 78 1.65 -8.87 2.53
CA MET A 78 1.71 -9.68 3.76
C MET A 78 0.63 -10.77 3.80
N LEU A 79 -0.58 -10.49 3.30
CA LEU A 79 -1.64 -11.49 3.19
C LEU A 79 -1.36 -12.49 2.06
N ARG A 80 -0.85 -12.03 0.91
CA ARG A 80 -0.53 -12.90 -0.23
C ARG A 80 0.48 -13.98 0.12
N GLU A 81 1.52 -13.63 0.87
CA GLU A 81 2.56 -14.57 1.30
C GLU A 81 2.00 -15.71 2.16
N ARG A 82 0.96 -15.43 2.94
CA ARG A 82 0.32 -16.39 3.87
C ARG A 82 -0.82 -17.15 3.21
N PHE A 83 -1.55 -16.47 2.31
CA PHE A 83 -2.71 -16.99 1.60
C PHE A 83 -2.56 -16.80 0.09
N PRO A 84 -1.76 -17.63 -0.61
CA PRO A 84 -1.43 -17.44 -2.02
C PRO A 84 -2.63 -17.40 -2.97
N LYS A 85 -3.78 -17.95 -2.56
CA LYS A 85 -5.01 -18.02 -3.36
C LYS A 85 -6.10 -17.04 -2.93
N LEU A 86 -5.88 -16.24 -1.88
CA LEU A 86 -6.88 -15.29 -1.38
C LEU A 86 -7.12 -14.21 -2.44
N PRO A 87 -8.36 -13.95 -2.88
CA PRO A 87 -8.70 -12.77 -3.64
C PRO A 87 -8.53 -11.51 -2.79
N ILE A 88 -7.66 -10.60 -3.21
CA ILE A 88 -7.33 -9.37 -2.48
C ILE A 88 -7.62 -8.15 -3.36
N GLY A 89 -8.52 -7.28 -2.92
CA GLY A 89 -8.69 -5.94 -3.47
C GLY A 89 -8.04 -4.89 -2.58
N TRP A 90 -7.50 -3.82 -3.16
CA TRP A 90 -7.04 -2.63 -2.46
C TRP A 90 -7.53 -1.38 -3.18
N PHE A 91 -7.98 -0.36 -2.43
CA PHE A 91 -8.48 0.89 -3.01
C PHE A 91 -7.91 2.11 -2.30
N LEU A 92 -7.37 3.08 -3.04
CA LEU A 92 -6.86 4.35 -2.52
C LEU A 92 -7.93 5.44 -2.53
N HIS A 93 -8.21 6.05 -1.38
CA HIS A 93 -9.24 7.09 -1.25
C HIS A 93 -8.71 8.51 -1.45
N VAL A 94 -7.39 8.66 -1.48
CA VAL A 94 -6.68 9.91 -1.71
C VAL A 94 -6.09 9.95 -3.12
N PRO A 95 -5.53 11.08 -3.59
CA PRO A 95 -4.78 11.10 -4.83
C PRO A 95 -3.57 10.17 -4.78
N PHE A 96 -3.15 9.68 -5.96
CA PHE A 96 -1.83 9.06 -6.11
C PHE A 96 -0.90 10.06 -6.82
N PRO A 97 0.24 10.44 -6.21
CA PRO A 97 1.07 11.53 -6.72
C PRO A 97 1.77 11.15 -8.01
N SER A 98 2.32 12.13 -8.73
CA SER A 98 3.12 11.87 -9.92
C SER A 98 4.35 11.01 -9.61
N PRO A 99 4.89 10.25 -10.57
CA PRO A 99 6.11 9.44 -10.34
C PRO A 99 7.32 10.27 -9.90
N GLU A 100 7.39 11.54 -10.30
CA GLU A 100 8.47 12.45 -9.91
C GLU A 100 8.43 12.81 -8.43
N ILE A 101 7.22 12.95 -7.86
CA ILE A 101 7.00 13.17 -6.43
C ILE A 101 7.13 11.83 -5.68
N TYR A 102 6.47 10.78 -6.16
CA TYR A 102 6.46 9.48 -5.48
C TYR A 102 7.85 8.91 -5.25
N ARG A 103 8.77 9.04 -6.23
CA ARG A 103 10.15 8.55 -6.10
C ARG A 103 10.97 9.23 -5.00
N SER A 104 10.52 10.36 -4.44
CA SER A 104 11.22 11.00 -3.32
C SER A 104 10.99 10.26 -2.00
N LEU A 105 9.99 9.37 -1.92
CA LEU A 105 9.74 8.54 -0.75
C LEU A 105 10.84 7.47 -0.60
N PRO A 106 11.59 7.44 0.52
CA PRO A 106 12.68 6.48 0.71
C PRO A 106 12.24 5.02 0.58
N TRP A 107 11.03 4.69 1.05
CA TRP A 107 10.44 3.35 1.05
C TRP A 107 9.47 3.12 -0.12
N SER A 108 9.65 3.89 -1.21
CA SER A 108 8.75 3.89 -2.37
C SER A 108 8.58 2.52 -2.99
N ARG A 109 9.65 1.73 -3.09
CA ARG A 109 9.66 0.38 -3.67
C ARG A 109 8.89 -0.60 -2.80
N GLU A 110 9.19 -0.63 -1.51
CA GLU A 110 8.56 -1.52 -0.52
C GLU A 110 7.05 -1.31 -0.45
N ILE A 111 6.61 -0.05 -0.56
CA ILE A 111 5.19 0.29 -0.59
C ILE A 111 4.53 -0.17 -1.90
N LEU A 112 5.17 0.01 -3.06
CA LEU A 112 4.64 -0.49 -4.33
C LEU A 112 4.53 -2.02 -4.32
N ASP A 113 5.57 -2.72 -3.87
CA ASP A 113 5.56 -4.17 -3.71
C ASP A 113 4.45 -4.62 -2.76
N GLY A 114 4.25 -3.87 -1.67
CA GLY A 114 3.12 -4.04 -0.75
C GLY A 114 1.76 -4.05 -1.44
N VAL A 115 1.50 -3.04 -2.27
CA VAL A 115 0.22 -2.87 -2.99
C VAL A 115 0.07 -3.92 -4.10
N LEU A 116 1.15 -4.28 -4.80
CA LEU A 116 1.17 -5.32 -5.84
C LEU A 116 0.86 -6.73 -5.32
N GLY A 117 0.79 -6.92 -3.99
CA GLY A 117 0.20 -8.13 -3.41
C GLY A 117 -1.29 -8.34 -3.72
N ALA A 118 -2.02 -7.26 -4.03
CA ALA A 118 -3.44 -7.30 -4.40
C ALA A 118 -3.67 -7.88 -5.82
N ASP A 119 -4.86 -8.42 -6.06
CA ASP A 119 -5.33 -8.83 -7.39
C ASP A 119 -6.09 -7.71 -8.11
N LEU A 120 -6.64 -6.75 -7.36
CA LEU A 120 -7.30 -5.57 -7.91
C LEU A 120 -6.87 -4.33 -7.13
N ILE A 121 -6.33 -3.34 -7.85
CA ILE A 121 -5.88 -2.06 -7.29
C ILE A 121 -6.79 -0.97 -7.88
N GLY A 122 -7.53 -0.27 -7.01
CA GLY A 122 -8.50 0.74 -7.39
C GLY A 122 -8.07 2.15 -6.99
N PHE A 123 -8.42 3.11 -7.85
CA PHE A 123 -8.23 4.55 -7.64
C PHE A 123 -9.50 5.30 -8.07
N HIS A 124 -9.67 6.53 -7.56
CA HIS A 124 -10.79 7.39 -7.95
C HIS A 124 -10.75 7.87 -9.40
N THR A 125 -9.56 8.00 -10.00
CA THR A 125 -9.40 8.52 -11.37
C THR A 125 -8.42 7.68 -12.19
N VAL A 126 -8.57 7.75 -13.51
CA VAL A 126 -7.64 7.09 -14.45
C VAL A 126 -6.24 7.70 -14.36
N ASP A 127 -6.13 8.99 -14.04
CA ASP A 127 -4.82 9.66 -13.94
C ASP A 127 -4.02 9.17 -12.72
N TYR A 128 -4.68 8.92 -11.58
CA TYR A 128 -4.04 8.30 -10.43
C TYR A 128 -3.56 6.88 -10.73
N ALA A 129 -4.37 6.09 -11.46
CA ALA A 129 -3.96 4.77 -11.93
C ALA A 129 -2.74 4.84 -12.87
N ARG A 130 -2.72 5.80 -13.82
CA ARG A 130 -1.57 6.01 -14.71
C ARG A 130 -0.30 6.42 -13.95
N ASN A 131 -0.43 7.28 -12.94
CA ASN A 131 0.67 7.66 -12.08
C ASN A 131 1.23 6.44 -11.34
N PHE A 132 0.36 5.61 -10.76
CA PHE A 132 0.76 4.37 -10.10
C PHE A 132 1.53 3.43 -11.04
N LEU A 133 0.98 3.13 -12.22
CA LEU A 133 1.64 2.28 -13.21
C LEU A 133 2.99 2.86 -13.67
N SER A 134 3.06 4.18 -13.81
CA SER A 134 4.31 4.87 -14.16
C SER A 134 5.34 4.79 -13.04
N SER A 135 4.93 4.86 -11.77
CA SER A 135 5.79 4.63 -10.61
C SER A 135 6.27 3.19 -10.52
N VAL A 136 5.39 2.21 -10.76
CA VAL A 136 5.76 0.77 -10.85
C VAL A 136 6.81 0.55 -11.92
N LYS A 137 6.59 1.07 -13.13
CA LYS A 137 7.56 0.98 -14.22
C LYS A 137 8.88 1.65 -13.87
N LEU A 138 8.84 2.87 -13.33
CA LEU A 138 10.04 3.65 -13.02
C LEU A 138 10.88 3.02 -11.91
N LEU A 139 10.24 2.52 -10.85
CA LEU A 139 10.93 2.12 -9.63
C LEU A 139 11.17 0.61 -9.55
N LEU A 140 10.30 -0.22 -10.10
CA LEU A 140 10.40 -1.68 -10.05
C LEU A 140 10.85 -2.31 -11.39
N ASP A 141 10.95 -1.51 -12.46
CA ASP A 141 11.28 -1.98 -13.81
C ASP A 141 10.29 -3.02 -14.36
N ILE A 142 9.00 -2.89 -13.97
CA ILE A 142 7.92 -3.77 -14.43
C ILE A 142 7.11 -3.04 -15.51
N ALA A 143 7.11 -3.58 -16.72
CA ALA A 143 6.30 -3.06 -17.82
C ALA A 143 4.82 -3.40 -17.62
N CYS A 144 3.97 -2.38 -17.55
CA CYS A 144 2.51 -2.53 -17.48
C CYS A 144 1.92 -2.54 -18.89
N ASP A 145 0.84 -3.28 -19.12
CA ASP A 145 0.16 -3.30 -20.42
C ASP A 145 -0.84 -2.13 -20.58
N ASP A 146 -1.35 -1.94 -21.79
CA ASP A 146 -2.32 -0.87 -22.11
C ASP A 146 -3.69 -1.05 -21.41
N GLN A 147 -3.92 -2.21 -20.79
CA GLN A 147 -5.13 -2.52 -20.01
C GLN A 147 -4.93 -2.26 -18.52
N GLY A 148 -3.75 -1.80 -18.11
CA GLY A 148 -3.40 -1.53 -16.72
C GLY A 148 -3.02 -2.76 -15.91
N ARG A 149 -2.70 -3.88 -16.56
CA ARG A 149 -2.22 -5.09 -15.88
C ARG A 149 -0.73 -4.99 -15.60
N VAL A 150 -0.33 -5.52 -14.45
CA VAL A 150 1.06 -5.54 -14.00
C VAL A 150 1.50 -7.00 -13.96
N PRO A 151 2.31 -7.49 -14.90
CA PRO A 151 2.74 -8.89 -14.91
C PRO A 151 3.64 -9.17 -13.70
N LEU A 152 3.19 -10.07 -12.83
CA LEU A 152 3.90 -10.53 -11.65
C LEU A 152 4.37 -11.98 -11.80
N ALA A 153 5.35 -12.35 -10.97
CA ALA A 153 5.83 -13.73 -10.92
C ALA A 153 4.69 -14.72 -10.65
N GLY A 154 4.77 -15.92 -11.24
CA GLY A 154 3.74 -16.94 -11.09
C GLY A 154 2.49 -16.72 -11.95
N GLY A 155 2.52 -15.78 -12.91
CA GLY A 155 1.46 -15.58 -13.91
C GLY A 155 0.27 -14.76 -13.42
N ARG A 156 0.39 -14.08 -12.28
CA ARG A 156 -0.57 -13.06 -11.82
C ARG A 156 -0.36 -11.77 -12.62
N ALA A 157 -1.44 -11.05 -12.93
CA ALA A 157 -1.42 -9.83 -13.72
C ALA A 157 -2.58 -8.90 -13.36
#